data_AF-A0AA46PBQ4-F1
#
_entry.id   AF-A0AA46PBQ4-F1
#
_cell.length_a   1.000
_cell.length_b   1.000
_cell.length_c   1.000
_cell.angle_alpha   90.00
_cell.angle_beta   90.00
_cell.angle_gamma   90.00
#
_symmetry.space_group_name_H-M   'P 1'
#
loop_
_entity.id
_entity.type
_entity.pdbx_description
1 polymer ?
#
loop_
_entity_poly.entity_id
_entity_poly.type
_entity_poly.pdbx_seq_one_letter_code
_entity_poly.pdbx_strand_id
1 'polypeptide(L)'
;MKKFKMFFDIEKEERWLNEQLQKGYRCTNISGLGIYTFEKTDKKYVMRLDYQDYFSKKKFEGYKGLYEDFGWVYINGPWLGGIRYWQKVDDGQSQIFSDRQSESHYSRRLMGYSAGLGILLLSFSYMIYKDSGLYLAEGLWSMEGALFWKAFIFETPFVLLRLLPVFMAVFFCISFYKAYRKYTMLNEK
;
A
#
# COMPACT_ATOMS: atom_id res chain seq x y z
N MET A 1 18.54 7.69 -13.39
CA MET A 1 18.10 8.39 -12.16
C MET A 1 17.35 7.41 -11.28
N LYS A 2 17.72 7.27 -10.00
CA LYS A 2 16.99 6.45 -9.02
C LYS A 2 16.15 7.36 -8.11
N LYS A 3 14.92 6.95 -7.80
CA LYS A 3 14.04 7.65 -6.84
C LYS A 3 13.48 6.64 -5.84
N PHE A 4 13.43 7.04 -4.58
CA PHE A 4 12.79 6.28 -3.52
C PHE A 4 11.44 6.91 -3.17
N LYS A 5 10.37 6.10 -3.19
CA LYS A 5 9.04 6.51 -2.76
C LYS A 5 8.20 5.28 -2.41
N MET A 6 7.35 5.37 -1.40
CA MET A 6 6.42 4.28 -1.05
C MET A 6 4.97 4.73 -1.22
N PHE A 7 4.16 3.84 -1.78
CA PHE A 7 2.74 4.06 -2.00
C PHE A 7 1.94 2.92 -1.37
N PHE A 8 0.79 3.26 -0.80
CA PHE A 8 -0.20 2.30 -0.29
C PHE A 8 -1.45 2.25 -1.17
N ASP A 9 -1.46 3.06 -2.24
CA ASP A 9 -2.59 3.27 -3.14
C ASP A 9 -2.06 3.20 -4.57
N ILE A 10 -2.50 2.16 -5.30
CA ILE A 10 -2.05 1.84 -6.66
C ILE A 10 -2.33 3.01 -7.62
N GLU A 11 -3.46 3.72 -7.46
CA GLU A 11 -3.83 4.83 -8.34
C GLU A 11 -2.92 6.05 -8.12
N LYS A 12 -2.47 6.26 -6.88
CA LYS A 12 -1.50 7.33 -6.57
C LYS A 12 -0.12 7.00 -7.11
N GLU A 13 0.28 5.73 -7.00
CA GLU A 13 1.53 5.25 -7.56
C GLU A 13 1.55 5.40 -9.08
N GLU A 14 0.50 4.92 -9.76
CA GLU A 14 0.35 5.02 -11.21
C GLU A 14 0.40 6.48 -11.69
N ARG A 15 -0.33 7.38 -11.03
CA ARG A 15 -0.30 8.81 -11.37
C ARG A 15 1.10 9.39 -11.23
N TRP A 16 1.76 9.14 -10.12
CA TRP A 16 3.11 9.65 -9.89
C TRP A 16 4.13 9.11 -10.89
N LEU A 17 4.01 7.83 -11.28
CA LEU A 17 4.85 7.22 -12.30
C LEU A 17 4.63 7.91 -13.65
N ASN A 18 3.37 8.09 -14.07
CA ASN A 18 3.05 8.80 -15.31
C ASN A 18 3.55 10.24 -15.32
N GLU A 19 3.49 10.96 -14.18
CA GLU A 19 4.11 12.29 -14.06
C GLU A 19 5.62 12.28 -14.31
N GLN A 20 6.33 11.20 -13.94
CA GLN A 20 7.75 11.08 -14.27
C GLN A 20 7.94 10.78 -15.76
N LEU A 21 7.13 9.90 -16.33
CA LEU A 21 7.26 9.53 -17.74
C LEU A 21 7.00 10.71 -18.68
N GLN A 22 6.01 11.55 -18.36
CA GLN A 22 5.69 12.76 -19.13
C GLN A 22 6.81 13.83 -19.09
N LYS A 23 7.76 13.72 -18.14
CA LYS A 23 8.96 14.58 -18.09
C LYS A 23 10.10 14.09 -18.99
N GLY A 24 9.84 13.11 -19.88
CA GLY A 24 10.86 12.52 -20.76
C GLY A 24 11.69 11.45 -20.08
N TYR A 25 11.07 10.65 -19.21
CA TYR A 25 11.72 9.51 -18.57
C TYR A 25 11.05 8.20 -18.96
N ARG A 26 11.83 7.12 -18.99
CA ARG A 26 11.37 5.74 -19.12
C ARG A 26 11.69 5.01 -17.83
N CYS A 27 10.76 4.23 -17.29
CA CYS A 27 11.04 3.35 -16.17
C CYS A 27 11.69 2.06 -16.68
N THR A 28 12.82 1.68 -16.09
CA THR A 28 13.56 0.46 -16.45
C THR A 28 13.56 -0.59 -15.36
N ASN A 29 13.42 -0.19 -14.10
CA ASN A 29 13.35 -1.13 -12.99
C ASN A 29 12.51 -0.57 -11.83
N ILE A 30 11.73 -1.44 -11.22
CA ILE A 30 10.95 -1.17 -10.00
C ILE A 30 11.28 -2.27 -9.00
N SER A 31 11.79 -1.85 -7.85
CA SER A 31 12.02 -2.73 -6.70
C SER A 31 10.78 -2.73 -5.80
N GLY A 32 10.45 -3.90 -5.24
CA GLY A 32 9.39 -4.04 -4.23
C GLY A 32 9.64 -3.23 -2.94
N LEU A 33 10.84 -2.68 -2.76
CA LEU A 33 11.20 -1.77 -1.67
C LEU A 33 10.94 -0.28 -1.99
N GLY A 34 10.19 0.03 -3.06
CA GLY A 34 9.87 1.42 -3.42
C GLY A 34 11.02 2.19 -4.08
N ILE A 35 11.95 1.48 -4.72
CA ILE A 35 13.03 2.09 -5.50
C ILE A 35 12.69 1.99 -7.00
N TYR A 36 12.60 3.14 -7.66
CA TYR A 36 12.29 3.25 -9.08
C TYR A 36 13.52 3.76 -9.84
N THR A 37 13.86 3.07 -10.93
CA THR A 37 14.97 3.45 -11.81
C THR A 37 14.41 3.98 -13.13
N PHE A 38 14.82 5.20 -13.45
CA PHE A 38 14.41 5.93 -14.63
C PHE A 38 15.61 6.26 -15.52
N GLU A 39 15.39 6.22 -16.82
CA GLU A 39 16.33 6.67 -17.85
C GLU A 39 15.72 7.82 -18.64
N LYS A 40 16.54 8.76 -19.10
CA LYS A 40 16.04 9.83 -19.98
C LYS A 40 15.72 9.25 -21.35
N THR A 41 14.66 9.75 -21.97
CA THR A 41 14.22 9.32 -23.28
C THR A 41 13.49 10.45 -23.98
N ASP A 42 13.55 10.47 -25.31
CA ASP A 42 12.85 11.45 -26.13
C ASP A 42 11.41 11.03 -26.43
N LYS A 43 11.05 9.78 -26.11
CA LYS A 43 9.70 9.24 -26.32
C LYS A 43 8.84 9.45 -25.08
N LYS A 44 7.57 9.77 -25.28
CA LYS A 44 6.59 9.77 -24.21
C LYS A 44 6.15 8.33 -23.92
N TYR A 45 6.21 7.94 -22.67
CA TYR A 45 5.72 6.64 -22.21
C TYR A 45 4.50 6.84 -21.31
N VAL A 46 3.64 5.83 -21.29
CA VAL A 46 2.55 5.70 -20.34
C VAL A 46 2.73 4.39 -19.59
N MET A 47 2.38 4.40 -18.31
CA MET A 47 2.44 3.23 -17.45
C MET A 47 1.09 2.98 -16.79
N ARG A 48 0.74 1.70 -16.72
CA ARG A 48 -0.47 1.20 -16.09
C ARG A 48 -0.10 0.08 -15.14
N LEU A 49 -0.75 0.10 -13.98
CA LEU A 49 -0.56 -0.87 -12.93
C LEU A 49 -1.78 -1.77 -12.92
N ASP A 50 -1.57 -3.06 -13.17
CA ASP A 50 -2.62 -4.07 -13.02
C ASP A 50 -2.34 -4.87 -11.75
N TYR A 51 -3.39 -5.28 -11.05
CA TYR A 51 -3.24 -6.15 -9.89
C TYR A 51 -3.72 -7.55 -10.23
N GLN A 52 -2.82 -8.52 -10.09
CA GLN A 52 -3.16 -9.89 -10.40
C GLN A 52 -2.71 -10.86 -9.31
N ASP A 53 -3.59 -11.82 -9.05
CA ASP A 53 -3.33 -12.93 -8.13
C ASP A 53 -2.18 -13.80 -8.62
N TYR A 54 -1.73 -14.69 -7.72
CA TYR A 54 -0.73 -15.69 -8.08
C TYR A 54 -1.19 -16.45 -9.33
N PHE A 55 -0.35 -16.39 -10.37
CA PHE A 55 -0.52 -17.17 -11.57
C PHE A 55 0.44 -18.34 -11.56
N SER A 56 -0.03 -19.49 -12.03
CA SER A 56 0.87 -20.52 -12.51
C SER A 56 1.72 -19.95 -13.65
N LYS A 57 2.97 -20.41 -13.80
CA LYS A 57 3.90 -19.90 -14.82
C LYS A 57 3.26 -19.84 -16.22
N LYS A 58 2.52 -20.88 -16.61
CA LYS A 58 1.81 -20.97 -17.89
C LYS A 58 0.72 -19.89 -18.06
N LYS A 59 -0.05 -19.61 -17.01
CA LYS A 59 -1.08 -18.56 -17.04
C LYS A 59 -0.46 -17.16 -17.10
N PHE A 60 0.66 -16.96 -16.42
CA PHE A 60 1.42 -15.72 -16.47
C PHE A 60 2.01 -15.47 -17.87
N GLU A 61 2.59 -16.47 -18.52
CA GLU A 61 3.13 -16.34 -19.88
C GLU A 61 2.03 -15.98 -20.89
N GLY A 62 0.86 -16.64 -20.83
CA GLY A 62 -0.28 -16.30 -21.69
C GLY A 62 -0.82 -14.88 -21.44
N TYR A 63 -0.97 -14.50 -20.17
CA TYR A 63 -1.35 -13.13 -19.78
C TYR A 63 -0.31 -12.10 -20.26
N LYS A 64 0.98 -12.42 -20.16
CA LYS A 64 2.06 -11.54 -20.61
C LYS A 64 2.05 -11.35 -22.12
N GLY A 65 1.90 -12.44 -22.87
CA GLY A 65 1.82 -12.42 -24.33
C GLY A 65 0.68 -11.54 -24.82
N LEU A 66 -0.51 -11.65 -24.21
CA LEU A 66 -1.65 -10.81 -24.57
C LEU A 66 -1.31 -9.31 -24.55
N TYR A 67 -0.64 -8.83 -23.50
CA TYR A 67 -0.26 -7.43 -23.38
C TYR A 67 0.88 -7.03 -24.32
N GLU A 68 1.84 -7.93 -24.54
CA GLU A 68 2.94 -7.71 -25.48
C GLU A 68 2.43 -7.56 -26.92
N ASP A 69 1.37 -8.29 -27.30
CA ASP A 69 0.70 -8.14 -28.60
C ASP A 69 0.07 -6.75 -28.80
N PHE A 70 -0.36 -6.09 -27.72
CA PHE A 70 -0.85 -4.69 -27.73
C PHE A 70 0.27 -3.64 -27.55
N GLY A 71 1.53 -4.07 -27.57
CA GLY A 71 2.71 -3.20 -27.48
C GLY A 71 3.12 -2.80 -26.06
N TRP A 72 2.57 -3.45 -25.02
CA TRP A 72 2.97 -3.21 -23.64
C TRP A 72 4.23 -4.00 -23.27
N VAL A 73 5.17 -3.34 -22.61
CA VAL A 73 6.39 -3.94 -22.09
C VAL A 73 6.24 -4.16 -20.59
N TYR A 74 6.43 -5.41 -20.16
CA TYR A 74 6.48 -5.77 -18.74
C TYR A 74 7.81 -5.32 -18.14
N ILE A 75 7.78 -4.52 -17.06
CA ILE A 75 9.00 -4.04 -16.40
C ILE A 75 9.43 -5.02 -15.31
N ASN A 76 8.60 -5.19 -14.29
CA ASN A 76 8.85 -6.09 -13.19
C ASN A 76 7.56 -6.25 -12.37
N GLY A 77 7.52 -7.22 -11.46
CA GLY A 77 6.42 -7.39 -10.51
C GLY A 77 6.74 -8.54 -9.55
N PRO A 78 6.23 -8.51 -8.31
CA PRO A 78 6.55 -9.55 -7.33
C PRO A 78 6.18 -10.95 -7.83
N TRP A 79 7.04 -11.94 -7.58
CA TRP A 79 6.79 -13.32 -8.03
C TRP A 79 5.61 -13.97 -7.29
N LEU A 80 5.34 -13.55 -6.05
CA LEU A 80 4.31 -14.08 -5.16
C LEU A 80 2.89 -13.50 -5.38
N GLY A 81 2.64 -12.88 -6.54
CA GLY A 81 1.39 -12.16 -6.81
C GLY A 81 1.47 -10.70 -6.34
N GLY A 82 0.66 -9.83 -6.95
CA GLY A 82 0.67 -8.41 -6.66
C GLY A 82 0.59 -7.53 -7.91
N ILE A 83 1.12 -6.31 -7.77
CA ILE A 83 1.10 -5.28 -8.81
C ILE A 83 2.03 -5.67 -9.96
N ARG A 84 1.49 -5.61 -11.18
CA ARG A 84 2.15 -5.84 -12.46
C ARG A 84 2.29 -4.49 -13.16
N TYR A 85 3.52 -4.16 -13.51
CA TYR A 85 3.85 -2.86 -14.08
C TYR A 85 4.03 -2.98 -15.59
N TRP A 86 3.16 -2.30 -16.31
CA TRP A 86 3.10 -2.30 -17.76
C TRP A 86 3.45 -0.92 -18.30
N GLN A 87 4.37 -0.86 -19.26
CA GLN A 87 4.81 0.39 -19.87
C GLN A 87 4.73 0.32 -21.39
N LYS A 88 4.15 1.35 -22.02
CA LYS A 88 3.99 1.46 -23.48
C LYS A 88 4.35 2.86 -23.96
N VAL A 89 4.77 3.00 -25.21
CA VAL A 89 4.96 4.32 -25.84
C VAL A 89 3.59 4.95 -26.03
N ASP A 90 3.45 6.23 -25.68
CA ASP A 90 2.18 6.94 -25.76
C ASP A 90 1.72 7.08 -27.21
N ASP A 91 0.72 6.29 -27.60
CA ASP A 91 0.07 6.29 -28.91
C ASP A 91 -1.39 6.76 -28.84
N GLY A 92 -1.80 7.34 -27.70
CA GLY A 92 -3.18 7.75 -27.42
C GLY A 92 -4.08 6.60 -26.96
N GLN A 93 -3.67 5.33 -27.06
CA GLN A 93 -4.38 4.16 -26.55
C GLN A 93 -3.72 3.66 -25.26
N SER A 94 -3.96 4.41 -24.18
CA SER A 94 -3.33 4.16 -22.88
C SER A 94 -4.14 3.28 -21.92
N GLN A 95 -5.28 2.75 -22.34
CA GLN A 95 -6.10 1.88 -21.49
C GLN A 95 -5.59 0.45 -21.54
N ILE A 96 -5.22 -0.06 -20.38
CA ILE A 96 -5.17 -1.50 -20.12
C ILE A 96 -6.57 -1.93 -19.73
N PHE A 97 -7.06 -3.04 -20.28
CA PHE A 97 -8.33 -3.65 -19.90
C PHE A 97 -8.23 -4.23 -18.48
N SER A 98 -8.27 -3.37 -17.47
CA SER A 98 -8.54 -3.81 -16.09
C SER A 98 -10.01 -4.17 -16.02
N ASP A 99 -10.32 -5.47 -15.91
CA ASP A 99 -11.70 -5.91 -15.72
C ASP A 99 -12.21 -5.40 -14.37
N ARG A 100 -13.44 -4.86 -14.37
CA ARG A 100 -14.15 -4.40 -13.18
C ARG A 100 -14.20 -5.49 -12.10
N GLN A 101 -14.24 -6.76 -12.52
CA GLN A 101 -14.16 -7.91 -11.63
C GLN A 101 -12.82 -7.97 -10.88
N SER A 102 -11.69 -7.76 -11.57
CA SER A 102 -10.35 -7.75 -10.96
C SER A 102 -10.21 -6.65 -9.89
N GLU A 103 -10.73 -5.45 -10.16
CA GLU A 103 -10.73 -4.36 -9.17
C GLU A 103 -11.61 -4.66 -7.95
N SER A 104 -12.75 -5.31 -8.16
CA SER A 104 -13.64 -5.76 -7.09
C SER A 104 -12.96 -6.81 -6.20
N HIS A 105 -12.30 -7.80 -6.82
CA HIS A 105 -11.52 -8.81 -6.09
C HIS A 105 -10.36 -8.19 -5.28
N TYR A 106 -9.63 -7.23 -5.85
CA TYR A 106 -8.58 -6.50 -5.14
C TYR A 106 -9.15 -5.77 -3.92
N SER A 107 -10.25 -5.02 -4.10
CA SER A 107 -10.88 -4.25 -3.03
C SER A 107 -11.36 -5.16 -1.89
N ARG A 108 -11.99 -6.30 -2.22
CA ARG A 108 -12.41 -7.32 -1.24
C ARG A 108 -11.23 -7.89 -0.44
N ARG A 109 -10.08 -8.10 -1.09
CA ARG A 109 -8.87 -8.60 -0.41
C ARG A 109 -8.27 -7.55 0.52
N LEU A 110 -8.19 -6.31 0.06
CA LEU A 110 -7.70 -5.20 0.88
C LEU A 110 -8.56 -5.01 2.14
N MET A 111 -9.88 -5.20 2.02
CA MET A 111 -10.78 -5.27 3.18
C MET A 111 -10.37 -6.41 4.13
N GLY A 112 -10.20 -7.63 3.61
CA GLY A 112 -9.80 -8.79 4.42
C GLY A 112 -8.50 -8.57 5.20
N TYR A 113 -7.45 -8.07 4.53
CA TYR A 113 -6.18 -7.76 5.18
C TYR A 113 -6.29 -6.63 6.20
N SER A 114 -7.01 -5.56 5.87
CA SER A 114 -7.22 -4.43 6.79
C SER A 114 -7.99 -4.87 8.04
N ALA A 115 -9.01 -5.72 7.88
CA ALA A 115 -9.78 -6.27 9.00
C ALA A 115 -8.93 -7.21 9.87
N GLY A 116 -8.22 -8.15 9.26
CA GLY A 116 -7.37 -9.10 9.98
C GLY A 116 -6.25 -8.41 10.78
N LEU A 117 -5.53 -7.47 10.16
CA LEU A 117 -4.50 -6.69 10.83
C LEU A 117 -5.09 -5.77 11.91
N GLY A 118 -6.23 -5.14 11.64
CA GLY A 118 -6.94 -4.31 12.62
C GLY A 118 -7.34 -5.10 13.87
N ILE A 119 -7.94 -6.28 13.71
CA ILE A 119 -8.32 -7.17 14.83
C ILE A 119 -7.08 -7.60 15.61
N LEU A 120 -6.03 -8.04 14.93
CA LEU A 120 -4.78 -8.47 15.57
C LEU A 120 -4.16 -7.35 16.42
N LEU A 121 -4.13 -6.12 15.90
CA LEU A 121 -3.61 -4.96 16.62
C LEU A 121 -4.47 -4.57 17.82
N LEU A 122 -5.79 -4.70 17.72
CA LEU A 122 -6.70 -4.50 18.85
C LEU A 122 -6.50 -5.56 19.92
N SER A 123 -6.33 -6.84 19.54
CA SER A 123 -6.02 -7.92 20.49
C SER A 123 -4.67 -7.70 21.18
N PHE A 124 -3.65 -7.29 20.42
CA PHE A 124 -2.34 -6.95 20.97
C PHE A 124 -2.41 -5.76 21.93
N SER A 125 -3.18 -4.73 21.56
CA SER A 125 -3.44 -3.57 22.42
C SER A 125 -4.16 -3.97 23.71
N TYR A 126 -5.16 -4.84 23.64
CA TYR A 126 -5.86 -5.36 24.82
C TYR A 126 -4.90 -6.11 25.74
N MET A 127 -4.04 -6.97 25.18
CA MET A 127 -3.01 -7.69 25.95
C MET A 127 -2.06 -6.72 26.69
N ILE A 128 -1.65 -5.62 26.04
CA ILE A 128 -0.78 -4.60 26.67
C ILE A 128 -1.48 -3.88 27.81
N TYR A 129 -2.77 -3.54 27.69
CA TYR A 129 -3.48 -2.72 28.68
C TYR A 129 -4.14 -3.50 29.80
N LYS A 130 -4.37 -4.81 29.61
CA LYS A 130 -5.10 -5.65 30.56
C LYS A 130 -4.52 -5.58 31.97
N ASP A 131 -3.20 -5.63 32.09
CA ASP A 131 -2.52 -5.81 33.38
C ASP A 131 -1.89 -4.54 33.93
N SER A 132 -1.60 -3.53 33.10
CA SER A 132 -0.73 -2.40 33.49
C SER A 132 -1.20 -1.03 32.97
N GLY A 133 -2.51 -0.86 32.74
CA GLY A 133 -3.11 0.42 32.35
C GLY A 133 -2.40 1.12 31.19
N LEU A 134 -2.55 2.45 31.08
CA LEU A 134 -1.83 3.24 30.07
C LEU A 134 -0.39 3.57 30.53
N TYR A 135 -0.27 4.06 31.77
CA TYR A 135 1.00 4.39 32.43
C TYR A 135 1.53 3.17 33.18
N LEU A 136 2.86 3.03 33.24
CA LEU A 136 3.54 1.91 33.90
C LEU A 136 3.76 2.19 35.39
N ALA A 137 3.91 3.46 35.79
CA ALA A 137 4.03 3.85 37.18
C ALA A 137 2.68 3.66 37.90
N GLU A 138 2.66 2.68 38.80
CA GLU A 138 1.61 2.57 39.80
C GLU A 138 1.60 3.84 40.67
N GLY A 139 0.42 4.47 40.79
CA GLY A 139 0.28 5.68 41.59
C GLY A 139 0.91 6.95 41.00
N LEU A 140 1.19 7.01 39.69
CA LEU A 140 1.68 8.24 39.03
C LEU A 140 0.85 9.47 39.43
N TRP A 141 -0.48 9.31 39.46
CA TRP A 141 -1.43 10.37 39.80
C TRP A 141 -1.46 10.75 41.29
N SER A 142 -0.85 9.94 42.16
CA SER A 142 -0.70 10.24 43.59
C SER A 142 0.65 10.86 43.94
N MET A 143 1.57 11.00 42.98
CA MET A 143 2.85 11.68 43.19
C MET A 143 2.65 13.20 43.24
N GLU A 144 3.38 13.88 44.12
CA GLU A 144 3.32 15.34 44.25
C GLU A 144 4.60 16.04 43.76
N GLY A 145 4.42 17.29 43.31
CA GLY A 145 5.52 18.20 42.99
C GLY A 145 6.45 17.74 41.87
N ALA A 146 7.75 17.84 42.07
CA ALA A 146 8.76 17.57 41.04
C ALA A 146 8.87 16.08 40.66
N LEU A 147 8.47 15.16 41.55
CA LEU A 147 8.51 13.72 41.28
C LEU A 147 7.46 13.34 40.24
N PHE A 148 6.25 13.91 40.32
CA PHE A 148 5.21 13.75 39.31
C PHE A 148 5.70 14.13 37.91
N TRP A 149 6.23 15.35 37.75
CA TRP A 149 6.65 15.84 36.44
C TRP A 149 7.78 15.01 35.83
N LYS A 150 8.73 14.55 36.65
CA LYS A 150 9.81 13.67 36.18
C LYS A 150 9.27 12.31 35.72
N ALA A 151 8.44 11.68 36.54
CA ALA A 151 7.84 10.39 36.21
C ALA A 151 6.94 10.50 34.96
N PHE A 152 6.13 11.54 34.87
CA PHE A 152 5.26 11.80 33.73
C PHE A 152 6.05 11.97 32.42
N ILE A 153 7.06 12.84 32.39
CA ILE A 153 7.88 13.08 31.19
C ILE A 153 8.66 11.81 30.81
N PHE A 154 9.18 11.08 31.80
CA PHE A 154 9.89 9.83 31.58
C PHE A 154 8.98 8.74 30.98
N GLU A 155 7.72 8.64 31.42
CA GLU A 155 6.79 7.63 30.93
C GLU A 155 6.12 7.97 29.60
N THR A 156 6.03 9.25 29.26
CA THR A 156 5.33 9.73 28.05
C THR A 156 5.80 9.00 26.76
N PRO A 157 7.11 8.79 26.48
CA PRO A 157 7.55 8.03 25.31
C PRO A 157 7.04 6.59 25.31
N PHE A 158 7.02 5.92 26.47
CA PHE A 158 6.54 4.54 26.58
C PHE A 158 5.02 4.47 26.39
N VAL A 159 4.27 5.43 26.93
CA VAL A 159 2.83 5.57 26.67
C VAL A 159 2.55 5.73 25.18
N LEU A 160 3.30 6.59 24.49
CA LEU A 160 3.15 6.76 23.03
C LEU A 160 3.44 5.48 22.26
N LEU A 161 4.48 4.73 22.64
CA LEU A 161 4.79 3.42 22.04
C LEU A 161 3.68 2.41 22.30
N ARG A 162 3.08 2.39 23.49
CA ARG A 162 1.95 1.51 23.84
C ARG A 162 0.67 1.87 23.10
N LEU A 163 0.46 3.15 22.78
CA LEU A 163 -0.68 3.64 21.98
C LEU A 163 -0.54 3.35 20.48
N LEU A 164 0.68 3.09 19.99
CA LEU A 164 0.94 2.86 18.58
C LEU A 164 0.03 1.78 17.95
N PRO A 165 -0.21 0.61 18.55
CA PRO A 165 -1.10 -0.41 17.99
C PRO A 165 -2.55 0.08 17.84
N VAL A 166 -3.03 0.93 18.76
CA VAL A 166 -4.38 1.53 18.67
C VAL A 166 -4.46 2.49 17.49
N PHE A 167 -3.47 3.37 17.35
CA PHE A 167 -3.42 4.29 16.21
C PHE A 167 -3.32 3.55 14.88
N MET A 168 -2.52 2.47 14.83
CA MET A 168 -2.43 1.61 13.65
C MET A 168 -3.78 0.91 13.37
N ALA A 169 -4.47 0.40 14.39
CA ALA A 169 -5.79 -0.20 14.22
C ALA A 169 -6.80 0.79 13.62
N VAL A 170 -6.83 2.03 14.11
CA VAL A 170 -7.67 3.10 13.54
C VAL A 170 -7.33 3.36 12.06
N PHE A 171 -6.04 3.42 11.72
CA PHE A 171 -5.60 3.54 10.32
C PHE A 171 -6.11 2.38 9.45
N PHE A 172 -6.03 1.14 9.94
CA PHE A 172 -6.55 -0.03 9.23
C PHE A 172 -8.08 -0.01 9.11
N CYS A 173 -8.82 0.49 10.10
CA CYS A 173 -10.27 0.70 9.98
C CYS A 173 -10.62 1.69 8.87
N ILE A 174 -9.87 2.79 8.75
CA ILE A 174 -10.05 3.77 7.66
C ILE A 174 -9.73 3.12 6.30
N SER A 175 -8.65 2.34 6.22
CA SER A 175 -8.29 1.57 5.01
C SER A 175 -9.41 0.60 4.61
N PHE A 176 -9.95 -0.14 5.57
CA PHE A 176 -11.07 -1.05 5.38
C PHE A 176 -12.29 -0.32 4.81
N TYR A 177 -12.68 0.81 5.42
CA TYR A 177 -13.84 1.58 4.98
C TYR A 177 -13.70 2.08 3.54
N LYS A 178 -12.50 2.57 3.17
CA LYS A 178 -12.21 3.00 1.79
C LYS A 178 -12.31 1.83 0.81
N ALA A 179 -11.74 0.69 1.15
CA ALA A 179 -11.80 -0.52 0.33
C ALA A 179 -13.23 -1.05 0.18
N TYR A 180 -14.03 -1.02 1.26
CA TYR A 180 -15.45 -1.38 1.25
C TYR A 180 -16.26 -0.49 0.31
N ARG A 181 -16.12 0.83 0.43
CA ARG A 181 -16.78 1.78 -0.47
C ARG A 181 -16.44 1.54 -1.94
N LYS A 182 -15.17 1.25 -2.26
CA LYS A 182 -14.76 0.93 -3.62
C LYS A 182 -15.37 -0.38 -4.11
N TYR A 183 -15.37 -1.42 -3.25
CA TYR A 183 -15.98 -2.71 -3.55
C TYR A 183 -17.48 -2.61 -3.85
N THR A 184 -18.25 -1.88 -3.03
CA THR A 184 -19.69 -1.73 -3.25
C THR A 184 -19.98 -0.99 -4.55
N MET A 185 -19.30 0.11 -4.83
CA MET A 185 -19.44 0.87 -6.08
C MET A 185 -19.16 0.02 -7.34
N LEU A 186 -18.22 -0.93 -7.25
CA LEU A 186 -17.88 -1.82 -8.35
C LEU A 186 -18.92 -2.92 -8.57
N ASN A 187 -19.63 -3.38 -7.54
CA ASN A 187 -20.63 -4.44 -7.66
C ASN A 187 -22.08 -3.96 -7.83
N GLU A 188 -22.37 -2.66 -7.67
CA GLU A 188 -23.73 -2.08 -7.80
C GLU A 188 -24.18 -1.79 -9.25
N LYS A 189 -23.57 -2.40 -10.28
CA LYS A 189 -24.01 -2.32 -11.69
C LYS A 189 -23.78 -3.64 -12.40
#